data_AF-A0A4Y6R8S1-F1
#
_entry.id   AF-A0A4Y6R8S1-F1
#
_cell.length_a   1.000
_cell.length_b   1.000
_cell.length_c   1.000
_cell.angle_alpha   90.00
_cell.angle_beta   90.00
_cell.angle_gamma   90.00
#
_symmetry.space_group_name_H-M   'P 1'
#
loop_
_entity.id
_entity.type
_entity.pdbx_description
1 polymer ?
#
loop_
_entity_poly.entity_id
_entity_poly.type
_entity_poly.pdbx_seq_one_letter_code
_entity_poly.pdbx_strand_id
1 'polypeptide(L)'
;MSVSRLPKRNLALLLSALVFPGSGHFVLGRKARGCLFLVPALVALLLVLRQIMARLDQVMAQIDSGALPLDVQLIVEKVDALSANDGPAMTVAMSVLVACWIGSLIDTWFLKP
;
A
#
# COMPACT_ATOMS: atom_id res chain seq x y z
N MET A 1 -13.66 -30.89 -13.78
CA MET A 1 -13.03 -29.56 -13.94
C MET A 1 -11.57 -29.68 -13.53
N SER A 2 -10.64 -29.64 -14.50
CA SER A 2 -9.20 -29.74 -14.21
C SER A 2 -8.74 -28.39 -13.66
N VAL A 3 -8.44 -28.33 -12.36
CA VAL A 3 -7.75 -27.18 -11.77
C VAL A 3 -6.35 -27.19 -12.38
N SER A 4 -6.13 -26.37 -13.40
CA SER A 4 -4.80 -26.17 -13.98
C SER A 4 -3.89 -25.61 -12.89
N ARG A 5 -2.91 -26.42 -12.43
CA ARG A 5 -1.91 -25.93 -11.48
C ARG A 5 -1.11 -24.84 -12.17
N LEU A 6 -1.25 -23.60 -11.71
CA LEU A 6 -0.43 -22.50 -12.20
C LEU A 6 1.06 -22.84 -11.99
N PRO A 7 1.93 -22.51 -12.95
CA PRO A 7 3.37 -22.60 -12.74
C PRO A 7 3.76 -21.84 -11.48
N LYS A 8 4.67 -22.39 -10.66
CA LYS A 8 5.09 -21.78 -9.38
C LYS A 8 5.48 -20.31 -9.52
N ARG A 9 6.13 -19.95 -10.64
CA ARG A 9 6.50 -18.56 -10.96
C ARG A 9 5.28 -17.66 -11.19
N ASN A 10 4.26 -18.14 -11.90
CA ASN A 10 3.04 -17.36 -12.16
C ASN A 10 2.29 -17.10 -10.85
N LEU A 11 2.21 -18.12 -9.99
CA LEU A 11 1.65 -17.95 -8.65
C LEU A 11 2.46 -16.91 -7.85
N ALA A 12 3.79 -16.97 -7.88
CA ALA A 12 4.64 -16.01 -7.19
C ALA A 12 4.45 -14.56 -7.71
N LEU A 13 4.33 -14.38 -9.02
CA LEU A 13 4.05 -13.07 -9.62
C LEU A 13 2.68 -12.54 -9.18
N LEU A 14 1.65 -13.37 -9.21
CA LEU A 14 0.30 -12.98 -8.79
C LEU A 14 0.25 -12.60 -7.32
N LEU A 15 0.91 -13.36 -6.45
CA LEU A 15 0.98 -13.01 -5.02
C LEU A 15 1.68 -11.67 -4.81
N SER A 16 2.83 -11.45 -5.47
CA SER A 16 3.55 -10.18 -5.37
C SER A 16 2.78 -9.00 -5.96
N ALA A 17 1.96 -9.24 -6.99
CA ALA A 17 1.15 -8.21 -7.64
C ALA A 17 -0.13 -7.85 -6.86
N LEU A 18 -0.82 -8.85 -6.31
CA LEU A 18 -2.18 -8.67 -5.81
C LEU A 18 -2.29 -8.71 -4.29
N VAL A 19 -1.39 -9.41 -3.60
CA VAL A 19 -1.48 -9.59 -2.15
C VAL A 19 -0.58 -8.58 -1.45
N PHE A 20 0.73 -8.69 -1.67
CA PHE A 20 1.70 -7.79 -1.05
C PHE A 20 3.07 -7.90 -1.75
N PRO A 21 3.82 -6.79 -1.89
CA PRO A 21 5.15 -6.80 -2.48
C PRO A 21 6.06 -7.83 -1.79
N GLY A 22 6.69 -8.67 -2.60
CA GLY A 22 7.64 -9.69 -2.14
C GLY A 22 7.00 -10.97 -1.58
N SER A 23 5.67 -11.07 -1.50
CA SER A 23 5.00 -12.28 -1.00
C SER A 23 5.24 -13.52 -1.89
N GLY A 24 5.40 -13.31 -3.21
CA GLY A 24 5.75 -14.39 -4.15
C GLY A 24 7.08 -15.07 -3.88
N HIS A 25 8.06 -14.33 -3.34
CA HIS A 25 9.38 -14.89 -3.00
C HIS A 25 9.31 -16.00 -1.97
N PHE A 26 8.30 -16.00 -1.09
CA PHE A 26 8.12 -17.05 -0.10
C PHE A 26 7.71 -18.38 -0.74
N VAL A 27 6.93 -18.34 -1.82
CA VAL A 27 6.56 -19.53 -2.61
C VAL A 27 7.75 -20.08 -3.40
N LEU A 28 8.67 -19.20 -3.81
CA LEU A 28 9.93 -19.57 -4.48
C LEU A 28 11.06 -19.96 -3.51
N GLY A 29 10.80 -19.98 -2.19
CA GLY A 29 11.82 -20.29 -1.18
C GLY A 29 12.89 -19.20 -0.98
N ARG A 30 12.73 -18.01 -1.58
CA ARG A 30 13.66 -16.87 -1.53
C ARG A 30 13.27 -15.85 -0.45
N LYS A 31 12.98 -16.32 0.77
CA LYS A 31 12.42 -15.51 1.87
C LYS A 31 13.20 -14.21 2.14
N ALA A 32 14.54 -14.28 2.17
CA ALA A 32 15.38 -13.11 2.40
C ALA A 32 15.16 -11.99 1.36
N ARG A 33 15.01 -12.34 0.08
CA ARG A 33 14.67 -11.38 -0.98
C ARG A 33 13.24 -10.87 -0.85
N GLY A 34 12.31 -11.73 -0.44
CA GLY A 34 10.94 -11.30 -0.12
C GLY A 34 10.91 -10.23 0.98
N CYS A 35 11.65 -10.43 2.06
CA CYS A 35 11.75 -9.47 3.16
C CYS A 35 12.31 -8.11 2.73
N LEU A 36 13.20 -8.06 1.74
CA LEU A 36 13.77 -6.81 1.20
C LEU A 36 12.68 -5.88 0.63
N PHE A 37 11.59 -6.43 0.09
CA PHE A 37 10.47 -5.65 -0.42
C PHE A 37 9.33 -5.54 0.61
N LEU A 38 9.07 -6.61 1.35
CA LEU A 38 7.95 -6.68 2.30
C LEU A 38 8.13 -5.73 3.48
N VAL A 39 9.31 -5.70 4.11
CA VAL A 39 9.55 -4.88 5.30
C VAL A 39 9.42 -3.37 5.02
N PRO A 40 10.12 -2.79 4.02
CA PRO A 40 9.97 -1.37 3.73
C PRO A 40 8.55 -1.00 3.27
N ALA A 41 7.89 -1.87 2.49
CA ALA A 41 6.50 -1.65 2.11
C ALA A 41 5.55 -1.64 3.33
N LEU A 42 5.78 -2.52 4.31
CA LEU A 42 4.98 -2.55 5.54
C LEU A 42 5.20 -1.29 6.37
N VAL A 43 6.44 -0.83 6.51
CA VAL A 43 6.76 0.43 7.21
C VAL A 43 6.09 1.61 6.50
N ALA A 44 6.20 1.71 5.19
CA ALA A 44 5.56 2.76 4.40
C ALA A 44 4.02 2.72 4.55
N LEU A 45 3.42 1.53 4.51
CA LEU A 45 1.98 1.36 4.73
C LEU A 45 1.54 1.83 6.11
N LEU A 46 2.30 1.50 7.16
CA LEU A 46 2.00 1.96 8.51
C LEU A 46 2.09 3.49 8.62
N LEU A 47 3.06 4.12 7.95
CA LEU A 47 3.17 5.59 7.92
C LEU A 47 1.98 6.23 7.19
N VAL A 48 1.55 5.66 6.07
CA VAL A 48 0.34 6.09 5.34
C VAL A 48 -0.90 5.98 6.23
N LEU A 49 -1.11 4.83 6.88
CA LEU A 49 -2.25 4.61 7.77
C LEU A 49 -2.27 5.60 8.95
N ARG A 50 -1.11 5.89 9.56
CA ARG A 50 -1.02 6.88 10.63
C ARG A 50 -1.40 8.28 10.16
N GLN A 51 -1.01 8.68 8.96
CA GLN A 51 -1.40 9.97 8.40
C GLN A 51 -2.89 10.03 8.11
N ILE A 52 -3.47 8.97 7.53
CA ILE A 52 -4.92 8.88 7.28
C ILE A 52 -5.70 9.02 8.58
N MET A 53 -5.32 8.30 9.64
CA MET A 53 -5.98 8.41 10.94
C MET A 53 -5.90 9.82 11.51
N ALA A 54 -4.74 10.48 11.44
CA ALA A 54 -4.61 11.86 11.89
C ALA A 54 -5.50 12.84 11.12
N ARG A 55 -5.76 12.59 9.83
CA ARG A 55 -6.71 13.39 9.03
C ARG A 55 -8.16 13.11 9.43
N LEU A 56 -8.51 11.86 9.66
CA LEU A 56 -9.84 11.49 10.15
C LEU A 56 -10.14 12.18 11.48
N ASP A 57 -9.19 12.18 12.42
CA ASP A 57 -9.34 12.86 13.71
C ASP A 57 -9.56 14.38 13.52
N GLN A 58 -8.87 15.01 12.57
CA GLN A 58 -9.06 16.44 12.25
C GLN A 58 -10.43 16.76 11.65
N VAL A 59 -10.98 15.86 10.83
CA VAL A 59 -12.32 16.01 10.26
C VAL A 59 -13.36 15.79 11.35
N MET A 60 -13.22 14.74 12.16
CA MET A 60 -14.12 14.45 13.28
C MET A 60 -14.18 15.59 14.28
N ALA A 61 -13.04 16.16 14.67
CA ALA A 61 -13.00 17.32 15.57
C ALA A 61 -13.73 18.56 15.01
N GLN A 62 -13.73 18.75 13.68
CA GLN A 62 -14.48 19.85 13.04
C GLN A 62 -15.98 19.60 13.01
N ILE A 63 -16.40 18.34 12.88
CA ILE A 63 -17.81 17.94 12.99
C ILE A 63 -18.31 18.13 14.42
N ASP A 64 -17.55 17.63 15.41
CA ASP A 64 -17.92 17.69 16.83
C ASP A 64 -17.99 19.13 17.37
N SER A 65 -17.12 20.02 16.86
CA SER A 65 -17.14 21.44 17.22
C SER A 65 -18.25 22.24 16.51
N GLY A 66 -18.99 21.63 15.58
CA GLY A 66 -19.98 22.30 14.74
C GLY A 66 -19.38 23.21 13.67
N ALA A 67 -18.05 23.22 13.52
CA ALA A 67 -17.34 24.01 12.51
C ALA A 67 -17.54 23.46 11.08
N LEU A 68 -17.80 22.16 10.96
CA LEU A 68 -18.14 21.50 9.70
C LEU A 68 -19.55 20.90 9.80
N PRO A 69 -20.52 21.38 9.01
CA PRO A 69 -21.83 20.76 8.92
C PRO A 69 -21.73 19.31 8.43
N LEU A 70 -22.70 18.47 8.82
CA LEU A 70 -22.89 17.11 8.30
C LEU A 70 -23.45 17.13 6.86
N ASP A 71 -22.73 17.80 5.98
CA ASP A 71 -23.00 17.94 4.56
C ASP A 71 -21.92 17.17 3.77
N VAL A 72 -22.36 16.21 2.95
CA VAL A 72 -21.46 15.31 2.21
C VAL A 72 -20.54 16.10 1.27
N GLN A 73 -21.05 17.17 0.65
CA GLN A 73 -20.32 17.95 -0.34
C GLN A 73 -19.19 18.75 0.31
N LEU A 74 -19.47 19.36 1.47
CA LEU A 74 -18.46 20.07 2.25
C LEU A 74 -17.41 19.13 2.87
N ILE A 75 -17.82 17.93 3.29
CA ILE A 75 -16.88 16.92 3.80
C ILE A 75 -15.92 16.48 2.70
N VAL A 76 -16.41 16.21 1.49
CA VAL A 76 -15.56 15.83 0.34
C VAL A 76 -14.58 16.96 0.01
N GLU A 77 -15.04 18.21 -0.09
CA GLU A 77 -14.15 19.35 -0.33
C GLU A 77 -13.07 19.48 0.75
N LYS A 78 -13.43 19.25 2.02
CA LYS A 78 -12.47 19.31 3.13
C LYS A 78 -11.43 18.19 3.05
N VAL A 79 -11.85 16.98 2.73
CA VAL A 79 -10.96 15.82 2.55
C VAL A 79 -10.02 16.05 1.38
N ASP A 80 -10.51 16.60 0.27
CA ASP A 80 -9.69 16.95 -0.90
C ASP A 80 -8.66 18.03 -0.56
N ALA A 81 -9.05 19.08 0.17
CA ALA A 81 -8.13 20.14 0.61
C ALA A 81 -7.03 19.61 1.56
N LEU A 82 -7.38 18.65 2.44
CA LEU A 82 -6.43 17.99 3.33
C LEU A 82 -5.46 17.07 2.59
N SER A 83 -5.92 16.44 1.50
CA SER A 83 -5.14 15.55 0.64
C SER A 83 -4.23 16.33 -0.32
N ALA A 84 -4.68 17.49 -0.82
CA ALA A 84 -3.88 18.38 -1.65
C ALA A 84 -2.65 18.93 -0.91
N ASN A 85 -2.68 18.90 0.42
CA ASN A 85 -1.59 19.31 1.30
C ASN A 85 -0.85 18.11 1.91
N ASP A 86 -0.83 16.98 1.18
CA ASP A 86 -0.04 15.82 1.56
C ASP A 86 1.42 16.23 1.76
N GLY A 87 1.92 16.03 2.99
CA GLY A 87 3.27 16.39 3.36
C GLY A 87 4.30 15.52 2.65
N PRO A 88 5.58 15.95 2.59
CA PRO A 88 6.65 15.19 1.93
C PRO A 88 6.75 13.72 2.41
N ALA A 89 6.42 13.46 3.67
CA ALA A 89 6.41 12.13 4.25
C ALA A 89 5.39 11.18 3.59
N MET A 90 4.19 11.67 3.25
CA MET A 90 3.15 10.89 2.55
C MET A 90 3.60 10.53 1.14
N THR A 91 4.14 11.52 0.41
CA THR A 91 4.68 11.31 -0.94
C THR A 91 5.81 10.29 -0.94
N VAL A 92 6.76 10.41 0.00
CA VAL A 92 7.87 9.46 0.14
C VAL A 92 7.34 8.06 0.47
N ALA A 93 6.44 7.93 1.44
CA ALA A 93 5.88 6.63 1.81
C ALA A 93 5.16 5.95 0.63
N MET A 94 4.31 6.68 -0.10
CA MET A 94 3.64 6.17 -1.30
C MET A 94 4.65 5.77 -2.39
N SER A 95 5.68 6.59 -2.61
CA SER A 95 6.74 6.27 -3.59
C SER A 95 7.49 4.99 -3.23
N VAL A 96 7.79 4.77 -1.94
CA VAL A 96 8.45 3.56 -1.46
C VAL A 96 7.55 2.33 -1.65
N LEU A 97 6.25 2.47 -1.36
CA LEU A 97 5.25 1.41 -1.58
C LEU A 97 5.21 0.98 -3.04
N VAL A 98 5.08 1.95 -3.96
CA VAL A 98 5.05 1.69 -5.41
C VAL A 98 6.37 1.08 -5.89
N ALA A 99 7.51 1.62 -5.44
CA ALA A 99 8.83 1.10 -5.79
C ALA A 99 9.04 -0.34 -5.30
N CYS A 100 8.58 -0.67 -4.08
CA CYS A 100 8.64 -2.03 -3.56
C CYS A 100 7.74 -2.99 -4.36
N TRP A 101 6.56 -2.52 -4.79
CA TRP A 101 5.65 -3.29 -5.63
C TRP A 101 6.30 -3.64 -6.96
N ILE A 102 6.73 -2.63 -7.71
CA ILE A 102 7.35 -2.80 -9.02
C ILE A 102 8.64 -3.62 -8.91
N GLY A 103 9.50 -3.28 -7.94
CA GLY A 103 10.76 -3.97 -7.70
C GLY A 103 10.57 -5.46 -7.39
N SER A 104 9.55 -5.80 -6.58
CA SER A 104 9.26 -7.21 -6.26
C SER A 104 8.77 -8.01 -7.46
N LEU A 105 8.02 -7.39 -8.38
CA LEU A 105 7.56 -8.04 -9.62
C LEU A 105 8.72 -8.30 -10.56
N ILE A 106 9.58 -7.31 -10.75
CA ILE A 106 10.78 -7.41 -11.58
C ILE A 106 11.70 -8.51 -11.03
N ASP A 107 12.01 -8.49 -9.73
CA ASP A 107 12.89 -9.52 -9.14
C ASP A 107 12.27 -10.93 -9.24
N THR A 108 10.97 -11.07 -8.98
CA THR A 108 10.25 -12.36 -9.12
C THR A 108 10.26 -12.87 -10.57
N TRP A 109 10.17 -11.97 -11.56
CA TRP A 109 10.21 -12.33 -12.97
C TRP A 109 11.56 -12.95 -13.38
N PHE A 110 12.65 -12.38 -12.87
CA PHE A 110 14.01 -12.85 -13.16
C PHE A 110 14.47 -14.04 -12.31
N LEU A 111 13.80 -14.31 -11.18
CA LEU A 111 14.08 -15.49 -10.37
C LEU A 111 13.74 -16.78 -11.13
N LYS A 112 14.74 -17.65 -11.27
CA LYS A 112 14.53 -19.02 -11.75
C LYS A 112 13.85 -19.84 -10.64
N PRO A 113 12.73 -20.53 -10.94
CA PRO A 113 12.00 -21.34 -9.98
C PRO A 113 12.79 -22.55 -9.49
#